data_AF-A0A413T9T7-F1
#
_entry.id   AF-A0A413T9T7-F1
#
_cell.length_a   1.000
_cell.length_b   1.000
_cell.length_c   1.000
_cell.angle_alpha   90.00
_cell.angle_beta   90.00
_cell.angle_gamma   90.00
#
_symmetry.space_group_name_H-M   'P 1'
#
loop_
_entity.id
_entity.type
_entity.pdbx_description
1 polymer ?
#
loop_
_entity_poly.entity_id
_entity_poly.type
_entity_poly.pdbx_seq_one_letter_code
_entity_poly.pdbx_strand_id
1 'polypeptide(L)'
;MKKKFLKSILTMTMICTLSATTIIPAYAGTSNYDLTVTKTGSSSDDNKSLRTSKDGGANYEAKFYVRPTYFSCSARKGKMRVHSLQWGYPKNVTSNELVISKTNLNTTKSANYTYKVPAKEYYYLIAGYYSGSINSVRSKGKYTP
;
A
#
# COMPACT_ATOMS: atom_id res chain seq x y z
N MET A 1 28.70 50.05 -26.62
CA MET A 1 27.29 49.59 -26.58
C MET A 1 27.09 48.72 -25.34
N LYS A 2 26.39 49.24 -24.31
CA LYS A 2 26.12 48.54 -23.05
C LYS A 2 24.78 47.82 -23.16
N LYS A 3 24.77 46.48 -23.20
CA LYS A 3 23.53 45.69 -23.13
C LYS A 3 23.26 45.30 -21.67
N LYS A 4 22.11 45.76 -21.16
CA LYS A 4 21.67 45.68 -19.78
C LYS A 4 21.13 44.29 -19.44
N PHE A 5 21.35 43.90 -18.18
CA PHE A 5 20.87 42.72 -17.49
C PHE A 5 19.37 42.47 -17.65
N LEU A 6 18.98 41.21 -17.88
CA LEU A 6 17.71 40.65 -17.41
C LEU A 6 18.02 39.46 -16.51
N LYS A 7 17.87 39.66 -15.19
CA LYS A 7 17.83 38.60 -14.18
C LYS A 7 16.45 37.98 -14.23
N SER A 8 16.32 36.80 -14.84
CA SER A 8 15.07 36.03 -14.78
C SER A 8 15.05 35.22 -13.48
N ILE A 9 14.33 35.73 -12.48
CA ILE A 9 14.03 35.03 -11.23
C ILE A 9 12.94 34.01 -11.57
N LEU A 10 13.28 32.73 -11.62
CA LEU A 10 12.31 31.64 -11.75
C LEU A 10 11.91 31.19 -10.34
N THR A 11 10.80 31.73 -9.86
CA THR A 11 10.12 31.30 -8.63
C THR A 11 9.61 29.87 -8.82
N MET A 12 10.26 28.88 -8.18
CA MET A 12 9.71 27.53 -8.04
C MET A 12 8.54 27.57 -7.06
N THR A 13 7.33 27.67 -7.60
CA THR A 13 6.11 27.50 -6.82
C THR A 13 5.98 26.03 -6.44
N MET A 14 6.24 25.73 -5.17
CA MET A 14 5.99 24.44 -4.53
C MET A 14 4.49 24.15 -4.58
N ILE A 15 4.07 23.24 -5.46
CA ILE A 15 2.70 22.70 -5.43
C ILE A 15 2.62 21.72 -4.26
N CYS A 16 2.26 22.24 -3.09
CA CYS A 16 1.77 21.44 -1.98
C CYS A 16 0.40 20.88 -2.36
N THR A 17 0.35 19.72 -3.02
CA THR A 17 -0.88 18.92 -3.06
C THR A 17 -1.13 18.40 -1.65
N LEU A 18 -1.99 19.11 -0.90
CA LEU A 18 -2.62 18.64 0.33
C LEU A 18 -3.50 17.43 0.02
N SER A 19 -2.90 16.25 -0.16
CA SER A 19 -3.63 14.99 -0.04
C SER A 19 -3.63 14.61 1.43
N ALA A 20 -4.80 14.67 2.08
CA ALA A 20 -5.04 14.34 3.48
C ALA A 20 -4.10 13.24 3.99
N THR A 21 -3.07 13.66 4.73
CA THR A 21 -2.04 12.80 5.30
C THR A 21 -2.60 12.19 6.57
N THR A 22 -3.13 10.98 6.47
CA THR A 22 -2.90 10.05 7.58
C THR A 22 -1.38 9.90 7.65
N ILE A 23 -0.78 10.46 8.71
CA ILE A 23 0.65 10.40 8.96
C ILE A 23 0.97 8.93 9.14
N ILE A 24 1.46 8.27 8.09
CA ILE A 24 2.14 7.00 8.25
C ILE A 24 3.35 7.34 9.13
N PRO A 25 3.57 6.67 10.27
CA PRO A 25 4.72 6.97 11.11
C PRO A 25 5.97 6.90 10.23
N ALA A 26 6.73 8.00 10.20
CA ALA A 26 7.80 8.29 9.23
C ALA A 26 8.96 7.28 9.21
N TYR A 27 8.87 6.24 10.03
CA TYR A 27 9.89 5.24 10.22
C TYR A 27 9.51 3.87 9.68
N ALA A 28 8.29 3.60 9.23
CA ALA A 28 7.93 2.28 8.71
C ALA A 28 8.23 2.15 7.21
N GLY A 29 9.05 1.17 6.85
CA GLY A 29 9.40 0.84 5.47
C GLY A 29 8.17 0.81 4.57
N THR A 30 8.20 1.57 3.49
CA THR A 30 7.06 1.68 2.57
C THR A 30 7.51 1.33 1.16
N SER A 31 6.83 0.36 0.55
CA SER A 31 7.10 -0.08 -0.82
C SER A 31 5.90 0.13 -1.73
N ASN A 32 6.15 0.10 -3.04
CA ASN A 32 5.08 0.01 -4.02
C ASN A 32 4.60 -1.44 -4.13
N TYR A 33 3.30 -1.63 -4.32
CA TYR A 33 2.74 -2.91 -4.77
C TYR A 33 2.03 -2.76 -6.10
N ASP A 34 1.98 -3.85 -6.87
CA ASP A 34 1.19 -4.01 -8.09
C ASP A 34 0.70 -5.46 -8.10
N LEU A 35 -0.56 -5.67 -7.73
CA LEU A 35 -1.14 -6.98 -7.48
C LEU A 35 -2.33 -7.21 -8.40
N THR A 36 -2.43 -8.42 -8.94
CA THR A 36 -3.60 -8.86 -9.72
C THR A 36 -4.18 -10.11 -9.10
N VAL A 37 -5.50 -10.11 -8.88
CA VAL A 37 -6.23 -11.28 -8.36
C VAL A 37 -7.33 -11.67 -9.34
N THR A 38 -7.54 -12.97 -9.47
CA THR A 38 -8.61 -13.57 -10.29
C THR A 38 -9.61 -14.31 -9.40
N LYS A 39 -10.88 -14.34 -9.82
CA LYS A 39 -11.96 -14.99 -9.06
C LYS A 39 -11.74 -16.50 -8.91
N THR A 40 -11.22 -17.14 -9.95
CA THR A 40 -10.74 -18.53 -9.94
C THR A 40 -9.26 -18.51 -9.57
N GLY A 41 -8.99 -18.41 -8.27
CA GLY A 41 -7.63 -18.22 -7.76
C GLY A 41 -6.76 -19.45 -7.97
N SER A 42 -5.80 -19.35 -8.88
CA SER A 42 -4.53 -20.06 -8.74
C SER A 42 -3.65 -19.23 -7.81
N SER A 43 -2.87 -19.87 -6.95
CA SER A 43 -1.88 -19.26 -6.06
C SER A 43 -0.70 -18.64 -6.85
N SER A 44 -0.99 -17.66 -7.72
CA SER A 44 0.02 -16.95 -8.50
C SER A 44 0.80 -15.99 -7.61
N ASP A 45 2.12 -15.88 -7.82
CA ASP A 45 2.96 -14.89 -7.15
C ASP A 45 2.58 -13.44 -7.48
N ASP A 46 1.80 -13.20 -8.54
CA ASP A 46 1.23 -11.89 -8.89
C ASP A 46 0.23 -11.35 -7.85
N ASN A 47 -0.05 -12.13 -6.81
CA ASN A 47 -0.84 -11.71 -5.67
C ASN A 47 0.01 -11.31 -4.45
N LYS A 48 1.35 -11.35 -4.53
CA LYS A 48 2.27 -10.96 -3.45
C LYS A 48 3.08 -9.72 -3.82
N SER A 49 3.24 -8.79 -2.88
CA SER A 49 4.11 -7.63 -3.07
C SER A 49 5.57 -8.00 -2.85
N LEU A 50 6.46 -7.06 -3.17
CA LEU A 50 7.82 -7.10 -2.66
C LEU A 50 7.83 -7.08 -1.13
N ARG A 51 8.91 -7.64 -0.57
CA ARG A 51 9.16 -7.63 0.87
C ARG A 51 9.51 -6.22 1.33
N THR A 52 9.01 -5.86 2.50
CA THR A 52 9.21 -4.55 3.11
C THR A 52 9.56 -4.75 4.58
N SER A 53 10.58 -4.05 5.07
CA SER A 53 10.96 -4.08 6.49
C SER A 53 9.87 -3.45 7.33
N LYS A 54 9.47 -4.11 8.43
CA LYS A 54 8.71 -3.46 9.49
C LYS A 54 9.67 -2.88 10.50
N ASP A 55 9.79 -1.57 10.48
CA ASP A 55 10.72 -0.90 11.38
C ASP A 55 10.15 -0.80 12.80
N GLY A 56 11.05 -0.76 13.78
CA GLY A 56 10.72 -0.67 15.20
C GLY A 56 10.65 0.77 15.70
N GLY A 57 10.83 0.94 17.01
CA GLY A 57 11.01 2.24 17.65
C GLY A 57 9.82 2.70 18.48
N ALA A 58 9.86 3.95 18.94
CA ALA A 58 8.92 4.49 19.93
C ALA A 58 7.46 4.55 19.44
N ASN A 59 7.25 4.65 18.12
CA ASN A 59 5.91 4.72 17.50
C ASN A 59 5.49 3.37 16.88
N TYR A 60 5.99 2.27 17.42
CA TYR A 60 5.72 0.95 16.89
C TYR A 60 4.23 0.59 16.96
N GLU A 61 3.65 0.19 15.83
CA GLU A 61 2.29 -0.31 15.76
C GLU A 61 2.24 -1.70 15.13
N ALA A 62 1.51 -2.62 15.77
CA ALA A 62 1.18 -3.92 15.22
C ALA A 62 0.03 -3.82 14.18
N LYS A 63 0.23 -2.98 13.16
CA LYS A 63 -0.68 -2.73 12.04
C LYS A 63 0.09 -2.69 10.73
N PHE A 64 -0.57 -3.05 9.65
CA PHE A 64 -0.11 -2.72 8.31
C PHE A 64 -1.04 -1.67 7.68
N TYR A 65 -0.50 -0.95 6.70
CA TYR A 65 -1.16 0.10 5.96
C TYR A 65 -1.11 -0.17 4.46
N VAL A 66 -2.20 0.15 3.76
CA VAL A 66 -2.31 0.09 2.31
C VAL A 66 -2.97 1.36 1.81
N ARG A 67 -2.37 2.00 0.81
CA ARG A 67 -2.95 3.15 0.11
C ARG A 67 -3.00 2.85 -1.39
N PRO A 68 -4.12 2.35 -1.91
CA PRO A 68 -4.28 2.09 -3.33
C PRO A 68 -4.26 3.40 -4.12
N THR A 69 -3.52 3.46 -5.22
CA THR A 69 -3.51 4.58 -6.17
C THR A 69 -4.13 4.19 -7.51
N TYR A 70 -4.34 2.89 -7.75
CA TYR A 70 -4.99 2.38 -8.95
C TYR A 70 -5.86 1.15 -8.64
N PHE A 71 -6.97 1.05 -9.37
CA PHE A 71 -7.82 -0.14 -9.46
C PHE A 71 -8.31 -0.29 -10.91
N SER A 72 -8.17 -1.47 -11.49
CA SER A 72 -8.55 -1.74 -12.89
C SER A 72 -10.05 -1.72 -13.15
N CYS A 73 -10.88 -1.79 -12.11
CA CYS A 73 -12.33 -1.88 -12.22
C CYS A 73 -13.05 -0.70 -11.55
N SER A 74 -14.34 -0.51 -11.85
CA SER A 74 -15.19 0.48 -11.16
C SER A 74 -15.46 0.11 -9.69
N ALA A 75 -15.82 1.09 -8.85
CA ALA A 75 -16.06 0.97 -7.41
C ALA A 75 -16.97 -0.17 -6.94
N ARG A 76 -17.93 -0.58 -7.77
CA ARG A 76 -18.90 -1.64 -7.44
C ARG A 76 -18.65 -2.97 -8.16
N LYS A 77 -17.60 -3.04 -8.96
CA LYS A 77 -17.35 -4.16 -9.88
C LYS A 77 -16.39 -5.20 -9.32
N GLY A 78 -15.52 -4.84 -8.37
CA GLY A 78 -14.57 -5.77 -7.77
C GLY A 78 -13.95 -5.25 -6.48
N LYS A 79 -13.70 -6.17 -5.55
CA LYS A 79 -13.01 -5.95 -4.28
C LYS A 79 -11.89 -6.97 -4.11
N MET A 80 -10.81 -6.54 -3.47
CA MET A 80 -9.70 -7.40 -3.09
C MET A 80 -9.65 -7.48 -1.57
N ARG A 81 -9.41 -8.67 -1.04
CA ARG A 81 -8.96 -8.84 0.34
C ARG A 81 -7.45 -8.85 0.34
N VAL A 82 -6.83 -8.23 1.34
CA VAL A 82 -5.40 -8.22 1.50
C VAL A 82 -5.00 -8.54 2.93
N HIS A 83 -3.86 -9.19 3.08
CA HIS A 83 -3.22 -9.49 4.35
C HIS A 83 -1.74 -9.14 4.27
N SER A 84 -1.16 -8.72 5.39
CA SER A 84 0.29 -8.70 5.59
C SER A 84 0.73 -10.00 6.27
N LEU A 85 1.77 -10.63 5.74
CA LEU A 85 2.39 -11.83 6.31
C LEU A 85 3.88 -11.57 6.52
N GLN A 86 4.43 -12.08 7.62
CA GLN A 86 5.87 -12.12 7.79
C GLN A 86 6.48 -13.15 6.82
N TRP A 87 7.61 -12.80 6.22
CA TRP A 87 8.34 -13.66 5.29
C TRP A 87 8.84 -14.97 5.94
N GLY A 88 9.41 -14.91 7.14
CA GLY A 88 9.99 -16.08 7.81
C GLY A 88 8.95 -17.06 8.40
N TYR A 89 7.82 -16.54 8.89
CA TYR A 89 6.79 -17.34 9.56
C TYR A 89 5.36 -16.94 9.13
N PRO A 90 5.01 -17.12 7.85
CA PRO A 90 3.74 -16.65 7.27
C PRO A 90 2.48 -17.33 7.83
N LYS A 91 2.61 -18.43 8.58
CA LYS A 91 1.49 -19.09 9.26
C LYS A 91 1.23 -18.55 10.68
N ASN A 92 2.20 -17.84 11.26
CA ASN A 92 2.18 -17.43 12.66
C ASN A 92 1.98 -15.93 12.81
N VAL A 93 2.58 -15.14 11.91
CA VAL A 93 2.49 -13.67 11.95
C VAL A 93 1.77 -13.19 10.69
N THR A 94 0.46 -13.12 10.81
CA THR A 94 -0.46 -12.73 9.73
C THR A 94 -1.42 -11.66 10.22
N SER A 95 -1.78 -10.74 9.33
CA SER A 95 -2.76 -9.73 9.65
C SER A 95 -4.19 -10.21 9.58
N ASN A 96 -5.07 -9.47 10.25
CA ASN A 96 -6.49 -9.50 9.93
C ASN A 96 -6.71 -9.17 8.46
N GLU A 97 -7.82 -9.67 7.91
CA GLU A 97 -8.25 -9.35 6.55
C GLU A 97 -8.56 -7.85 6.42
N LEU A 98 -8.05 -7.21 5.37
CA LEU A 98 -8.46 -5.87 4.97
C LEU A 98 -9.08 -5.92 3.57
N VAL A 99 -10.33 -5.49 3.44
CA VAL A 99 -10.97 -5.38 2.13
C VAL A 99 -10.73 -3.99 1.54
N ILE A 100 -10.20 -3.95 0.32
CA ILE A 100 -9.98 -2.74 -0.45
C ILE A 100 -10.71 -2.78 -1.79
N SER A 101 -11.08 -1.60 -2.30
CA SER A 101 -11.75 -1.42 -3.58
C SER A 101 -11.43 -0.04 -4.17
N LYS A 102 -11.97 0.27 -5.35
CA LYS A 102 -11.77 1.59 -5.98
C LYS A 102 -12.32 2.77 -5.16
N THR A 103 -13.24 2.57 -4.22
CA THR A 103 -13.66 3.67 -3.30
C THR A 103 -12.57 4.05 -2.30
N ASN A 104 -11.55 3.19 -2.12
CA ASN A 104 -10.43 3.44 -1.22
C ASN A 104 -9.23 4.07 -1.93
N LEU A 105 -9.37 4.52 -3.20
CA LEU A 105 -8.28 5.19 -3.92
C LEU A 105 -7.78 6.41 -3.16
N ASN A 106 -6.46 6.53 -3.09
CA ASN A 106 -5.70 7.58 -2.43
C ASN A 106 -5.95 7.72 -0.92
N THR A 107 -6.72 6.81 -0.33
CA THR A 107 -7.02 6.75 1.10
C THR A 107 -6.23 5.62 1.75
N THR A 108 -5.53 5.93 2.84
CA THR A 108 -4.85 4.91 3.63
C THR A 108 -5.87 4.09 4.41
N LYS A 109 -5.77 2.77 4.29
CA LYS A 109 -6.51 1.78 5.05
C LYS A 109 -5.52 0.93 5.85
N SER A 110 -5.98 0.37 6.95
CA SER A 110 -5.13 -0.42 7.85
C SER A 110 -5.88 -1.57 8.46
N ALA A 111 -5.14 -2.59 8.88
CA ALA A 111 -5.64 -3.63 9.76
C ALA A 111 -4.53 -4.08 10.72
N ASN A 112 -4.96 -4.55 11.91
CA ASN A 112 -4.05 -5.05 12.95
C ASN A 112 -3.51 -6.44 12.57
N TYR A 113 -2.37 -6.79 13.16
CA TYR A 113 -1.92 -8.18 13.19
C TYR A 113 -2.60 -8.97 14.30
N THR A 114 -2.75 -10.28 14.12
CA THR A 114 -3.42 -11.17 15.08
C THR A 114 -2.58 -11.47 16.33
N TYR A 115 -1.26 -11.25 16.27
CA TYR A 115 -0.31 -11.59 17.33
C TYR A 115 0.88 -10.63 17.38
N LYS A 116 1.82 -10.87 18.31
CA LYS A 116 3.09 -10.13 18.43
C LYS A 116 3.80 -10.08 17.08
N VAL A 117 3.92 -8.88 16.55
CA VAL A 117 4.61 -8.60 15.28
C VAL A 117 6.06 -8.27 15.62
N PRO A 118 7.05 -9.01 15.12
CA PRO A 118 8.45 -8.64 15.28
C PRO A 118 8.84 -7.43 14.41
N ALA A 119 9.59 -6.51 14.99
CA ALA A 119 10.24 -5.42 14.26
C ALA A 119 11.56 -5.87 13.64
N LYS A 120 12.06 -5.12 12.65
CA LYS A 120 13.27 -5.39 11.84
C LYS A 120 13.19 -6.68 11.04
N GLU A 121 11.97 -7.16 10.83
CA GLU A 121 11.66 -8.34 10.02
C GLU A 121 10.99 -7.93 8.71
N TYR A 122 11.04 -8.81 7.72
CA TYR A 122 10.45 -8.58 6.42
C TYR A 122 9.03 -9.12 6.33
N TYR A 123 8.16 -8.32 5.73
CA TYR A 123 6.76 -8.62 5.51
C TYR A 123 6.39 -8.38 4.06
N TYR A 124 5.33 -9.04 3.59
CA TYR A 124 4.78 -8.81 2.25
C TYR A 124 3.26 -8.79 2.31
N LEU A 125 2.67 -8.00 1.41
CA LEU A 125 1.23 -7.95 1.20
C LEU A 125 0.85 -9.11 0.29
N ILE A 126 -0.10 -9.94 0.69
CA ILE A 126 -0.77 -10.89 -0.20
C ILE A 126 -2.21 -10.45 -0.44
N ALA A 127 -2.69 -10.66 -1.65
CA ALA A 127 -4.06 -10.35 -2.03
C ALA A 127 -4.83 -11.60 -2.47
N GLY A 128 -6.15 -11.54 -2.30
CA GLY A 128 -7.09 -12.49 -2.88
C GLY A 128 -8.29 -11.77 -3.45
N TYR A 129 -8.96 -12.41 -4.42
CA TYR A 129 -10.27 -11.96 -4.84
C TYR A 129 -11.25 -12.07 -3.66
N TYR A 130 -12.08 -11.05 -3.46
CA TYR A 130 -13.06 -11.03 -2.38
C TYR A 130 -14.49 -11.15 -2.93
N SER A 131 -14.96 -10.15 -3.66
CA SER A 131 -16.30 -10.14 -4.25
C SER A 131 -16.41 -9.16 -5.43
N GLY A 132 -17.50 -9.28 -6.19
CA GLY A 132 -17.74 -8.46 -7.39
C GLY A 132 -18.23 -9.29 -8.58
N SER A 133 -18.57 -8.59 -9.67
CA SER A 133 -19.08 -9.17 -10.91
C SER A 133 -18.00 -9.37 -11.98
N ILE A 134 -16.74 -9.03 -11.70
CA ILE A 134 -15.63 -9.17 -12.64
C ILE A 134 -14.75 -10.36 -12.29
N ASN A 135 -14.05 -10.90 -13.30
CA ASN A 135 -13.21 -12.07 -13.13
C ASN A 135 -11.80 -11.75 -12.60
N SER A 136 -11.35 -10.50 -12.72
CA SER A 136 -10.03 -10.07 -12.24
C SER A 136 -10.01 -8.62 -11.77
N VAL A 137 -9.25 -8.36 -10.71
CA VAL A 137 -8.97 -7.02 -10.19
C VAL A 137 -7.46 -6.83 -10.13
N ARG A 138 -6.95 -5.74 -10.70
CA ARG A 138 -5.57 -5.28 -10.50
C ARG A 138 -5.58 -4.02 -9.64
N SER A 139 -4.71 -3.96 -8.65
CA SER A 139 -4.51 -2.80 -7.79
C SER A 139 -3.04 -2.44 -7.69
N LYS A 140 -2.74 -1.13 -7.68
CA LYS A 140 -1.41 -0.60 -7.38
C LYS A 140 -1.50 0.38 -6.23
N GLY A 141 -0.42 0.56 -5.49
CA GLY A 141 -0.39 1.54 -4.42
C GLY A 141 0.85 1.44 -3.55
N LYS A 142 0.73 1.97 -2.32
CA LYS A 142 1.74 1.88 -1.28
C LYS A 142 1.35 0.85 -0.22
N TYR A 143 2.33 0.10 0.25
CA TYR A 143 2.22 -0.85 1.33
C TYR A 143 3.27 -0.53 2.39
N THR A 144 2.85 -0.57 3.65
CA THR A 144 3.69 -0.36 4.82
C THR A 144 3.33 -1.46 5.84
N PRO A 145 4.27 -2.34 6.23
CA PRO A 145 3.99 -3.46 7.13
C PRO A 145 3.84 -3.05 8.59
#